data_AF-A0A5C8MP49-F1
#
_entry.id   AF-A0A5C8MP49-F1
#
_cell.length_a   1.000
_cell.length_b   1.000
_cell.length_c   1.000
_cell.angle_alpha   90.00
_cell.angle_beta   90.00
_cell.angle_gamma   90.00
#
_symmetry.space_group_name_H-M   'P 1'
#
loop_
_entity.id
_entity.type
_entity.pdbx_description
1 polymer ?
#
loop_
_entity_poly.entity_id
_entity_poly.type
_entity_poly.pdbx_seq_one_letter_code
_entity_poly.pdbx_strand_id
1 'polypeptide(L)'
;MKEASRLEKVAARCWNLLNEGKPFTPIFVIGTMAIYHLADFGTIEHMKHWLLGFLAVLPLFVIYYMYDYPLFLRNYLWIPYVVFLIVWQFADLKLLGLALGLYFFFTVFFWGTLYYHLRIGTSWWNFTRFWKLVLKNSDSTSGNAQEQLPKFLLLLSIWQ
;
A
#
# COMPACT_ATOMS: atom_id res chain seq x y z
N MET A 1 7.45 25.49 -24.86
CA MET A 1 7.44 24.18 -24.16
C MET A 1 6.68 23.18 -25.01
N LYS A 2 7.22 21.98 -25.26
CA LYS A 2 6.53 20.94 -26.03
C LYS A 2 5.31 20.45 -25.22
N GLU A 3 4.17 20.25 -25.87
CA GLU A 3 3.01 19.66 -25.18
C GLU A 3 3.32 18.23 -24.75
N ALA A 4 2.92 17.88 -23.53
CA ALA A 4 3.01 16.51 -23.05
C ALA A 4 2.10 15.60 -23.88
N SER A 5 2.68 14.50 -24.34
CA SER A 5 1.99 13.42 -25.04
C SER A 5 0.88 12.81 -24.17
N ARG A 6 -0.07 12.12 -24.81
CA ARG A 6 -1.13 11.40 -24.10
C ARG A 6 -0.56 10.35 -23.13
N LEU A 7 0.52 9.68 -23.52
CA LEU A 7 1.18 8.67 -22.68
C LEU A 7 1.78 9.28 -21.41
N GLU A 8 2.48 10.41 -21.53
CA GLU A 8 3.04 11.12 -20.37
C GLU A 8 1.94 11.56 -19.39
N LYS A 9 0.81 12.06 -19.92
CA LYS A 9 -0.34 12.45 -19.10
C LYS A 9 -0.95 11.25 -18.36
N VAL A 10 -1.07 10.10 -19.01
CA VAL A 10 -1.59 8.87 -18.39
C VAL A 10 -0.61 8.36 -17.33
N ALA A 11 0.69 8.27 -17.64
CA ALA A 11 1.71 7.84 -16.70
C ALA A 11 1.75 8.73 -15.45
N ALA A 12 1.65 10.05 -15.62
CA ALA A 12 1.59 10.99 -14.50
C ALA A 12 0.36 10.78 -13.61
N ARG A 13 -0.81 10.46 -14.20
CA ARG A 13 -2.02 10.15 -13.44
C ARG A 13 -1.90 8.83 -12.68
N CYS A 14 -1.39 7.78 -13.32
CA CYS A 14 -1.12 6.50 -12.64
C CYS A 14 -0.13 6.67 -11.49
N TRP A 15 0.90 7.50 -11.70
CA TRP A 15 1.84 7.85 -10.64
C TRP A 15 1.15 8.54 -9.46
N ASN A 16 0.26 9.51 -9.70
CA ASN A 16 -0.48 10.17 -8.64
C ASN A 16 -1.34 9.19 -7.83
N LEU A 17 -2.00 8.24 -8.49
CA LEU A 17 -2.79 7.20 -7.80
C LEU A 17 -1.94 6.33 -6.86
N LEU A 18 -0.68 6.07 -7.21
CA LEU A 18 0.24 5.29 -6.36
C LEU A 18 0.99 6.17 -5.34
N ASN A 19 1.05 7.47 -5.55
CA ASN A 19 1.78 8.41 -4.69
C ASN A 19 0.88 8.99 -3.58
N GLU A 20 -0.41 9.17 -3.85
CA GLU A 20 -1.39 9.70 -2.89
C GLU A 20 -1.89 8.60 -1.95
N GLY A 21 -2.03 8.90 -0.66
CA GLY A 21 -2.34 7.90 0.36
C GLY A 21 -3.71 7.23 0.19
N LYS A 22 -4.75 7.98 -0.17
CA LYS A 22 -6.13 7.48 -0.34
C LYS A 22 -6.28 6.46 -1.48
N PRO A 23 -5.87 6.78 -2.73
CA PRO A 23 -5.95 5.80 -3.83
C PRO A 23 -4.90 4.68 -3.69
N PHE A 24 -3.79 4.92 -3.00
CA PHE A 24 -2.75 3.90 -2.83
C PHE A 24 -3.25 2.67 -2.07
N THR A 25 -3.92 2.82 -0.91
CA THR A 25 -4.35 1.69 -0.09
C THR A 25 -5.16 0.64 -0.88
N PRO A 26 -6.26 0.99 -1.60
CA PRO A 26 -7.01 0.00 -2.39
C PRO A 26 -6.20 -0.62 -3.52
N ILE A 27 -5.44 0.18 -4.27
CA ILE A 27 -4.63 -0.34 -5.39
C ILE A 27 -3.58 -1.32 -4.87
N PHE A 28 -2.89 -0.95 -3.79
CA PHE A 28 -1.83 -1.74 -3.19
C PHE A 28 -2.33 -3.06 -2.61
N VAL A 29 -3.41 -3.02 -1.82
CA VAL A 29 -3.96 -4.23 -1.18
C VAL A 29 -4.55 -5.19 -2.21
N ILE A 30 -5.35 -4.69 -3.17
CA ILE A 30 -5.94 -5.52 -4.23
C ILE A 30 -4.84 -6.12 -5.10
N GLY A 31 -3.84 -5.31 -5.49
CA GLY A 31 -2.70 -5.79 -6.27
C GLY A 31 -1.89 -6.84 -5.52
N THR A 32 -1.66 -6.65 -4.23
CA THR A 32 -0.91 -7.60 -3.39
C THR A 32 -1.66 -8.93 -3.26
N MET A 33 -2.97 -8.90 -3.00
CA MET A 33 -3.79 -10.12 -2.95
C MET A 33 -3.84 -10.85 -4.29
N ALA A 34 -3.93 -10.10 -5.40
CA ALA A 34 -3.92 -10.70 -6.73
C ALA A 34 -2.56 -11.36 -7.07
N ILE A 35 -1.45 -10.74 -6.66
CA ILE A 35 -0.11 -11.34 -6.81
C ILE A 35 0.03 -12.57 -5.93
N TYR A 36 -0.41 -12.51 -4.67
CA TYR A 36 -0.28 -13.61 -3.71
C TYR A 36 -1.04 -14.86 -4.15
N HIS A 37 -2.24 -14.69 -4.71
CA HIS A 37 -3.10 -15.77 -5.20
C HIS A 37 -3.00 -16.01 -6.72
N LEU A 38 -1.99 -15.46 -7.39
CA LEU A 38 -1.89 -15.54 -8.85
C LEU A 38 -1.90 -16.99 -9.36
N ALA A 39 -1.26 -17.91 -8.64
CA ALA A 39 -1.21 -19.32 -8.98
C ALA A 39 -2.54 -20.05 -8.73
N ASP A 40 -3.40 -19.52 -7.86
CA ASP A 40 -4.62 -20.18 -7.39
C ASP A 40 -5.86 -19.81 -8.22
N PHE A 41 -5.77 -18.75 -9.05
CA PHE A 41 -6.85 -18.30 -9.94
C PHE A 41 -7.22 -19.28 -11.07
N GLY A 42 -6.59 -20.46 -11.13
CA GLY A 42 -6.95 -21.53 -12.05
C GLY A 42 -8.29 -22.20 -11.75
N THR A 43 -8.93 -21.92 -10.60
CA THR A 43 -10.21 -22.54 -10.21
C THR A 43 -11.30 -21.52 -9.89
N ILE A 44 -12.54 -21.83 -10.31
CA ILE A 44 -13.73 -21.01 -10.03
C ILE A 44 -13.97 -20.90 -8.52
N GLU A 45 -13.70 -21.97 -7.77
CA GLU A 45 -13.88 -22.00 -6.32
C GLU A 45 -12.97 -20.99 -5.62
N HIS A 46 -11.68 -20.96 -5.99
CA HIS A 46 -10.74 -19.98 -5.42
C HIS A 46 -11.14 -18.55 -5.75
N MET A 47 -11.57 -18.28 -6.99
CA MET A 47 -12.07 -16.96 -7.37
C MET A 47 -13.29 -16.53 -6.55
N LYS A 48 -14.20 -17.47 -6.23
CA LYS A 48 -15.36 -17.19 -5.36
C LYS A 48 -14.92 -16.83 -3.95
N HIS A 49 -14.03 -17.61 -3.33
CA HIS A 49 -13.52 -17.31 -1.98
C HIS A 49 -12.78 -15.97 -1.95
N TRP A 50 -11.93 -15.71 -2.95
CA TRP A 50 -11.23 -14.44 -3.10
C TRP A 50 -12.20 -13.25 -3.18
N LEU A 51 -13.28 -13.37 -3.97
CA LEU A 51 -14.29 -12.33 -4.12
C LEU A 51 -15.15 -12.17 -2.84
N LEU A 52 -15.53 -13.27 -2.19
CA LEU A 52 -16.29 -13.21 -0.94
C LEU A 52 -15.49 -12.54 0.18
N GLY A 53 -14.19 -12.87 0.30
CA GLY A 53 -13.28 -12.19 1.21
C GLY A 53 -13.15 -10.69 0.88
N PHE A 54 -13.06 -10.34 -0.42
CA PHE A 54 -13.04 -8.95 -0.86
C PHE A 54 -14.29 -8.18 -0.42
N LEU A 55 -15.47 -8.78 -0.59
CA LEU A 55 -16.73 -8.19 -0.16
C LEU A 55 -16.82 -8.05 1.35
N ALA A 56 -16.27 -9.00 2.12
CA ALA A 56 -16.22 -8.93 3.58
C ALA A 56 -15.33 -7.78 4.08
N VAL A 57 -14.22 -7.49 3.40
CA VAL A 57 -13.30 -6.41 3.77
C VAL A 57 -13.67 -5.06 3.14
N LEU A 58 -14.58 -5.02 2.16
CA LEU A 58 -15.00 -3.81 1.45
C LEU A 58 -15.45 -2.66 2.38
N PRO A 59 -16.19 -2.87 3.48
CA PRO A 59 -16.53 -1.79 4.41
C PRO A 59 -15.30 -1.08 4.98
N LEU A 60 -14.22 -1.82 5.28
CA LEU A 60 -12.97 -1.24 5.77
C LEU A 60 -12.24 -0.44 4.67
N PHE A 61 -12.27 -0.92 3.42
CA PHE A 61 -11.78 -0.11 2.30
C PHE A 61 -12.51 1.23 2.20
N VAL A 62 -13.84 1.22 2.31
CA VAL A 62 -14.66 2.45 2.26
C VAL A 62 -14.29 3.39 3.40
N ILE A 63 -14.17 2.89 4.64
CA ILE A 63 -13.75 3.69 5.79
C ILE A 63 -12.37 4.32 5.53
N TYR A 64 -11.38 3.53 5.13
CA TYR A 64 -10.02 4.01 4.89
C TYR A 64 -9.89 4.98 3.71
N TYR A 65 -10.80 4.93 2.75
CA TYR A 65 -10.83 5.84 1.62
C TYR A 65 -11.57 7.16 1.94
N MET A 66 -12.70 7.07 2.64
CA MET A 66 -13.58 8.22 2.91
C MET A 66 -13.00 9.19 3.92
N TYR A 67 -12.37 8.69 4.98
CA TYR A 67 -11.87 9.52 6.07
C TYR A 67 -10.42 9.94 5.87
N ASP A 68 -10.12 11.15 6.34
CA ASP A 68 -8.74 11.62 6.52
C ASP A 68 -8.22 11.20 7.89
N TYR A 69 -6.94 10.85 7.95
CA TYR A 69 -6.28 10.37 9.16
C TYR A 69 -5.27 11.42 9.63
N PRO A 70 -5.62 12.24 10.65
CA PRO A 70 -4.75 13.30 11.13
C PRO A 70 -3.41 12.76 11.61
N LEU A 71 -2.33 13.49 11.35
CA LEU A 71 -0.95 13.06 11.61
C LEU A 71 -0.75 12.49 13.03
N PHE A 72 -1.23 13.21 14.06
CA PHE A 72 -1.08 12.78 15.46
C PHE A 72 -1.94 11.57 15.85
N LEU A 73 -2.95 11.24 15.04
CA LEU A 73 -3.85 10.13 15.28
C LEU A 73 -3.50 8.87 14.46
N ARG A 74 -2.56 8.96 13.51
CA ARG A 74 -2.18 7.82 12.65
C ARG A 74 -1.66 6.62 13.43
N ASN A 75 -0.96 6.84 14.55
CA ASN A 75 -0.52 5.75 15.42
C ASN A 75 -1.67 4.91 15.97
N TYR A 76 -2.87 5.46 16.12
CA TYR A 76 -4.04 4.73 16.59
C TYR A 76 -4.60 3.76 15.52
N LEU A 77 -4.18 3.87 14.25
CA LEU A 77 -4.52 2.88 13.22
C LEU A 77 -3.95 1.50 13.52
N TRP A 78 -2.91 1.40 14.35
CA TRP A 78 -2.39 0.13 14.83
C TRP A 78 -3.35 -0.59 15.78
N ILE A 79 -4.24 0.12 16.47
CA ILE A 79 -5.15 -0.50 17.45
C ILE A 79 -6.05 -1.55 16.79
N PRO A 80 -6.77 -1.27 15.69
CA PRO A 80 -7.52 -2.30 14.96
C PRO A 80 -6.71 -3.54 14.60
N TYR A 81 -5.47 -3.36 14.12
CA TYR A 81 -4.62 -4.48 13.73
C TYR A 81 -4.14 -5.31 14.94
N VAL A 82 -3.74 -4.65 16.03
CA VAL A 82 -3.37 -5.35 17.27
C VAL A 82 -4.57 -6.10 17.86
N VAL A 83 -5.76 -5.48 17.86
CA VAL A 83 -7.00 -6.15 18.31
C VAL A 83 -7.28 -7.37 17.44
N PHE A 84 -7.12 -7.27 16.13
CA PHE A 84 -7.27 -8.40 15.22
C PHE A 84 -6.34 -9.57 15.62
N LEU A 85 -5.05 -9.29 15.84
CA LEU A 85 -4.07 -10.32 16.22
C LEU A 85 -4.40 -10.95 17.59
N ILE A 86 -4.92 -10.20 18.54
CA ILE A 86 -5.29 -10.71 19.87
C ILE A 86 -6.52 -11.61 19.80
N VAL A 87 -7.56 -11.19 19.05
CA VAL A 87 -8.86 -11.86 19.00
C VAL A 87 -8.82 -13.10 18.11
N TRP A 88 -8.22 -13.00 16.92
CA TRP A 88 -8.23 -14.08 15.93
C TRP A 88 -6.97 -14.95 15.96
N GLN A 89 -5.86 -14.44 16.48
CA GLN A 89 -4.62 -15.21 16.66
C GLN A 89 -4.06 -15.86 15.40
N PHE A 90 -4.40 -15.34 14.21
CA PHE A 90 -3.82 -15.76 12.94
C PHE A 90 -3.36 -14.54 12.14
N ALA A 91 -2.31 -14.74 11.35
CA ALA A 91 -1.88 -13.83 10.30
C ALA A 91 -0.99 -14.60 9.32
N ASP A 92 -1.27 -14.52 8.03
CA ASP A 92 -0.43 -15.16 7.03
C ASP A 92 0.89 -14.39 6.86
N LEU A 93 1.95 -14.89 7.51
CA LEU A 93 3.27 -14.26 7.49
C LEU A 93 3.87 -14.15 6.08
N LYS A 94 3.51 -15.04 5.15
CA LYS A 94 4.01 -14.99 3.76
C LYS A 94 3.35 -13.84 3.01
N LEU A 95 2.03 -13.70 3.13
CA LEU A 95 1.29 -12.57 2.56
C LEU A 95 1.78 -11.23 3.13
N LEU A 96 1.91 -11.14 4.45
CA LEU A 96 2.37 -9.91 5.11
C LEU A 96 3.83 -9.59 4.76
N GLY A 97 4.69 -10.62 4.66
CA GLY A 97 6.06 -10.47 4.20
C GLY A 97 6.15 -9.95 2.75
N LEU A 98 5.32 -10.50 1.85
CA LEU A 98 5.19 -10.00 0.47
C LEU A 98 4.75 -8.54 0.45
N ALA A 99 3.70 -8.20 1.21
CA ALA A 99 3.19 -6.84 1.30
C ALA A 99 4.25 -5.84 1.80
N LEU A 100 4.93 -6.15 2.90
CA LEU A 100 6.01 -5.31 3.42
C LEU A 100 7.13 -5.14 2.40
N GLY A 101 7.53 -6.23 1.72
CA GLY A 101 8.52 -6.20 0.65
C GLY A 101 8.12 -5.29 -0.50
N LEU A 102 6.92 -5.45 -1.05
CA LEU A 102 6.38 -4.61 -2.13
C LEU A 102 6.26 -3.14 -1.71
N TYR A 103 5.75 -2.89 -0.50
CA TYR A 103 5.57 -1.54 0.04
C TYR A 103 6.91 -0.80 0.14
N PHE A 104 7.91 -1.41 0.77
CA PHE A 104 9.22 -0.77 0.95
C PHE A 104 10.04 -0.73 -0.33
N PHE A 105 9.90 -1.74 -1.20
CA PHE A 105 10.47 -1.67 -2.54
C PHE A 105 9.92 -0.47 -3.31
N PHE A 106 8.61 -0.31 -3.36
CA PHE A 106 7.97 0.81 -4.04
C PHE A 106 8.36 2.16 -3.41
N THR A 107 8.20 2.31 -2.09
CA THR A 107 8.38 3.61 -1.43
C THR A 107 9.85 4.02 -1.32
N VAL A 108 10.75 3.11 -0.99
CA VAL A 108 12.14 3.47 -0.67
C VAL A 108 13.08 3.31 -1.87
N PHE A 109 12.93 2.23 -2.63
CA PHE A 109 13.79 1.98 -3.79
C PHE A 109 13.23 2.64 -5.04
N PHE A 110 12.01 2.30 -5.45
CA PHE A 110 11.45 2.80 -6.71
C PHE A 110 11.19 4.32 -6.65
N TRP A 111 10.42 4.77 -5.68
CA TRP A 111 10.12 6.18 -5.50
C TRP A 111 11.28 6.93 -4.82
N GLY A 112 11.70 6.46 -3.65
CA GLY A 112 12.70 7.13 -2.84
C GLY A 112 14.07 7.24 -3.48
N THR A 113 14.45 6.32 -4.36
CA THR A 113 15.81 6.28 -4.92
C THR A 113 15.81 6.44 -6.43
N LEU A 114 15.19 5.52 -7.17
CA LEU A 114 15.22 5.53 -8.64
C LEU A 114 14.55 6.80 -9.19
N TYR A 115 13.31 7.09 -8.78
CA TYR A 115 12.59 8.25 -9.27
C TYR A 115 13.30 9.57 -8.93
N TYR A 116 13.77 9.74 -7.70
CA TYR A 116 14.51 10.95 -7.33
C TYR A 116 15.90 11.06 -7.99
N HIS A 117 16.58 9.93 -8.22
CA HIS A 117 17.82 9.91 -8.99
C HIS A 117 17.58 10.41 -10.41
N LEU A 118 16.56 9.89 -11.08
CA LEU A 118 16.20 10.29 -12.45
C LEU A 118 15.68 11.73 -12.54
N ARG A 119 14.95 12.20 -11.52
CA ARG A 119 14.30 13.52 -11.54
C ARG A 119 15.22 14.67 -11.18
N ILE A 120 16.04 14.51 -10.14
CA ILE A 120 16.87 15.59 -9.57
C ILE A 120 18.31 15.16 -9.27
N GLY A 121 18.75 13.96 -9.69
CA GLY A 121 20.14 13.53 -9.58
C GLY A 121 20.59 13.10 -8.19
N THR A 122 19.69 12.65 -7.29
CA THR A 122 20.10 12.13 -5.96
C THR A 122 21.02 10.92 -6.08
N SER A 123 21.92 10.67 -5.12
CA SER A 123 22.77 9.46 -5.11
C SER A 123 21.96 8.15 -5.17
N TRP A 124 22.51 7.09 -5.78
CA TRP A 124 21.98 5.72 -5.69
C TRP A 124 21.90 5.17 -4.26
N TRP A 125 22.62 5.79 -3.32
CA TRP A 125 22.53 5.48 -1.90
C TRP A 125 21.38 6.20 -1.17
N ASN A 126 20.51 6.92 -1.90
CA ASN A 126 19.44 7.72 -1.27
C ASN A 126 18.49 6.88 -0.42
N PHE A 127 18.32 5.58 -0.73
CA PHE A 127 17.49 4.67 0.06
C PHE A 127 17.85 4.72 1.54
N THR A 128 19.14 4.78 1.90
CA THR A 128 19.64 4.83 3.29
C THR A 128 19.09 6.02 4.09
N ARG A 129 18.75 7.12 3.43
CA ARG A 129 18.14 8.31 4.02
C ARG A 129 16.62 8.29 3.91
N PHE A 130 16.11 7.83 2.76
CA PHE A 130 14.69 7.89 2.44
C PHE A 130 13.83 7.03 3.37
N TRP A 131 14.36 5.91 3.88
CA TRP A 131 13.68 5.13 4.94
C TRP A 131 13.25 5.98 6.14
N LYS A 132 14.07 6.95 6.58
CA LYS A 132 13.72 7.85 7.69
C LYS A 132 12.55 8.75 7.33
N LEU A 133 12.48 9.20 6.09
CA LEU A 133 11.40 10.04 5.59
C LEU A 133 10.10 9.23 5.52
N VAL A 134 10.14 7.98 5.06
CA VAL A 134 8.97 7.09 5.03
C VAL A 134 8.40 6.83 6.42
N LEU A 135 9.28 6.63 7.42
CA LEU A 135 8.87 6.36 8.80
C LEU A 135 8.40 7.60 9.59
N LYS A 136 8.81 8.80 9.16
CA LYS A 136 8.50 10.08 9.83
C LYS A 136 7.62 11.01 8.97
N ASN A 137 7.08 10.51 7.87
CA ASN A 137 6.40 11.34 6.89
C ASN A 137 5.19 12.04 7.53
N SER A 138 5.06 13.35 7.34
CA SER A 138 3.92 14.12 7.83
C SER A 138 2.72 14.05 6.89
N ASP A 139 2.95 13.71 5.63
CA ASP A 139 1.97 13.92 4.57
C ASP A 139 1.14 12.67 4.31
N SER A 140 -0.07 12.85 3.78
CA SER A 140 -0.99 11.77 3.39
C SER A 140 -0.58 11.16 2.04
N THR A 141 0.61 10.58 1.99
CA THR A 141 1.15 9.91 0.79
C THR A 141 1.25 8.40 1.00
N SER A 142 1.45 7.66 -0.07
CA SER A 142 1.79 6.23 0.02
C SER A 142 3.08 5.99 0.81
N GLY A 143 3.95 6.99 0.90
CA GLY A 143 5.19 6.97 1.66
C GLY A 143 5.01 7.20 3.15
N ASN A 144 3.78 7.31 3.65
CA ASN A 144 3.53 7.40 5.08
C ASN A 144 3.34 6.02 5.70
N ALA A 145 4.41 5.44 6.24
CA ALA A 145 4.34 4.10 6.83
C ALA A 145 3.40 4.04 8.06
N GLN A 146 3.29 5.10 8.84
CA GLN A 146 2.42 5.13 10.02
C GLN A 146 0.94 5.04 9.64
N GLU A 147 0.57 5.56 8.48
CA GLU A 147 -0.79 5.43 7.95
C GLU A 147 -0.99 4.13 7.17
N GLN A 148 -0.07 3.81 6.25
CA GLN A 148 -0.27 2.76 5.27
C GLN A 148 -0.08 1.35 5.84
N LEU A 149 0.97 1.13 6.64
CA LEU A 149 1.26 -0.19 7.23
C LEU A 149 0.06 -0.76 8.00
N PRO A 150 -0.49 -0.08 9.02
CA PRO A 150 -1.59 -0.66 9.79
C PRO A 150 -2.84 -0.91 8.94
N LYS A 151 -3.12 -0.06 7.94
CA LYS A 151 -4.26 -0.22 7.03
C LYS A 151 -4.11 -1.47 6.18
N PHE A 152 -3.01 -1.59 5.41
CA PHE A 152 -2.88 -2.72 4.50
C PHE A 152 -2.67 -4.02 5.25
N LEU A 153 -1.99 -4.03 6.41
CA LEU A 153 -1.80 -5.24 7.19
C LEU A 153 -3.16 -5.77 7.67
N LEU A 154 -4.01 -4.91 8.22
CA LEU A 154 -5.36 -5.30 8.64
C LEU A 154 -6.21 -5.77 7.45
N LEU A 155 -6.24 -5.02 6.36
CA LEU A 155 -7.05 -5.36 5.18
C LEU A 155 -6.64 -6.71 4.60
N LEU A 156 -5.33 -6.97 4.48
CA LEU A 156 -4.81 -8.24 3.99
C LEU A 156 -5.13 -9.39 4.94
N SER A 157 -4.99 -9.19 6.25
CA SER A 157 -5.27 -10.25 7.22
C SER A 157 -6.76 -10.60 7.35
N ILE A 158 -7.67 -9.65 7.13
CA ILE A 158 -9.12 -9.91 7.12
C ILE A 158 -9.57 -10.53 5.80
N TRP A 159 -8.92 -10.18 4.68
CA TRP A 159 -9.28 -10.71 3.37
C TRP A 159 -8.78 -12.15 3.18
N GLN A 160 -7.58 -12.46 3.65
CA GLN A 160 -6.96 -13.80 3.54
C GLN A 160 -7.76 -14.90 4.24
#